data_AF-A0A7J7KIL1-F1
#
_entry.id   AF-A0A7J7KIL1-F1
#
_cell.length_a   1.000
_cell.length_b   1.000
_cell.length_c   1.000
_cell.angle_alpha   90.00
_cell.angle_beta   90.00
_cell.angle_gamma   90.00
#
_symmetry.space_group_name_H-M   'P 1'
#
loop_
_entity.id
_entity.type
_entity.pdbx_description
1 polymer ?
#
loop_
_entity_poly.entity_id
_entity_poly.type
_entity_poly.pdbx_seq_one_letter_code
_entity_poly.pdbx_strand_id
1 'polypeptide(L)'
;MLQFAEGNLYHCLENIPETSAKSSRNTAFCGNFFVEEEEECDCGQPEYCLSNCCDPTTCKLYSNATCATGSCCDLETCTVRPISYPCRSVQDSQCDLPETCDGDSEWCPVDTYKHDGTECTNIEQGYCYEGKCNTHSSQCQLIWGVENGAKKSDDLCYKDSNNLRQNLNSNVVVEHD
;
A
#
# COMPACT_ATOMS: atom_id res chain seq x y z
N MET A 1 -16.12 -1.14 2.40
CA MET A 1 -14.80 -1.73 2.06
C MET A 1 -14.39 -1.34 0.64
N LEU A 2 -15.18 -1.67 -0.39
CA LEU A 2 -14.86 -1.30 -1.78
C LEU A 2 -14.66 0.22 -2.00
N GLN A 3 -15.53 1.07 -1.46
CA GLN A 3 -15.34 2.55 -1.52
C GLN A 3 -14.06 3.05 -0.83
N PHE A 4 -13.56 2.34 0.20
CA PHE A 4 -12.28 2.68 0.85
C PHE A 4 -11.08 2.26 -0.02
N ALA A 5 -11.24 1.17 -0.77
CA ALA A 5 -10.27 0.74 -1.76
C ALA A 5 -10.24 1.70 -2.96
N GLU A 6 -11.39 2.13 -3.46
CA GLU A 6 -11.47 3.11 -4.56
C GLU A 6 -10.82 4.46 -4.21
N GLY A 7 -10.83 4.87 -2.93
CA GLY A 7 -10.14 6.06 -2.43
C GLY A 7 -8.65 5.86 -2.12
N ASN A 8 -8.10 4.66 -2.39
CA ASN A 8 -6.68 4.36 -2.23
C ASN A 8 -6.13 4.58 -0.80
N LEU A 9 -7.00 4.43 0.20
CA LEU A 9 -6.66 4.63 1.62
C LEU A 9 -5.96 3.42 2.25
N TYR A 10 -5.75 2.34 1.50
CA TYR A 10 -5.16 1.08 1.99
C TYR A 10 -3.72 0.84 1.49
N HIS A 11 -3.10 1.80 0.80
CA HIS A 11 -1.74 1.69 0.26
C HIS A 11 -0.70 1.16 1.27
N CYS A 12 -0.77 1.57 2.54
CA CYS A 12 0.13 1.09 3.60
C CYS A 12 -0.12 -0.37 4.06
N LEU A 13 -1.16 -1.03 3.52
CA LEU A 13 -1.51 -2.43 3.79
C LEU A 13 -1.15 -3.36 2.63
N GLU A 14 -0.54 -2.86 1.54
CA GLU A 14 -0.16 -3.69 0.40
C GLU A 14 1.09 -4.55 0.68
N ASN A 15 1.94 -4.12 1.62
CA ASN A 15 3.13 -4.86 2.02
C ASN A 15 2.78 -5.92 3.07
N ILE A 16 3.21 -7.16 2.84
CA ILE A 16 3.12 -8.23 3.84
C ILE A 16 4.22 -7.98 4.90
N PRO A 17 3.88 -7.84 6.18
CA PRO A 17 4.88 -7.63 7.22
C PRO A 17 5.84 -8.82 7.31
N GLU A 18 7.15 -8.57 7.42
CA GLU A 18 8.15 -9.62 7.65
C GLU A 18 7.87 -10.44 8.92
N THR A 19 7.20 -9.83 9.91
CA THR A 19 6.80 -10.50 11.15
C THR A 19 5.66 -11.50 10.96
N SER A 20 4.93 -11.45 9.85
CA SER A 20 3.87 -12.41 9.54
C SER A 20 4.42 -13.81 9.27
N ALA A 21 5.70 -13.92 8.89
CA ALA A 21 6.42 -15.19 8.81
C ALA A 21 6.79 -15.77 10.19
N LYS A 22 6.56 -15.02 11.28
CA LYS A 22 6.79 -15.45 12.66
C LYS A 22 5.46 -15.65 13.36
N SER A 23 4.94 -16.87 13.28
CA SER A 23 3.76 -17.30 14.04
C SER A 23 3.80 -16.78 15.47
N SER A 24 2.72 -16.18 15.95
CA SER A 24 2.53 -15.87 17.37
C SER A 24 2.59 -17.12 18.27
N ARG A 25 2.61 -18.32 17.68
CA ARG A 25 2.66 -19.62 18.35
C ARG A 25 4.03 -20.33 18.30
N ASN A 26 5.08 -19.70 17.77
CA ASN A 26 6.43 -20.31 17.60
C ASN A 26 6.46 -21.60 16.74
N THR A 27 5.41 -21.88 15.96
CA THR A 27 5.34 -23.05 15.06
C THR A 27 4.61 -22.64 13.78
N ALA A 28 5.17 -22.98 12.62
CA ALA A 28 4.51 -22.79 11.32
C ALA A 28 3.18 -23.56 11.26
N PHE A 29 2.18 -22.99 10.62
CA PHE A 29 0.86 -23.58 10.45
C PHE A 29 0.46 -23.52 8.98
N CYS A 30 0.54 -24.67 8.32
CA CYS A 30 0.12 -24.80 6.95
C CYS A 30 -1.39 -24.59 6.79
N GLY A 31 -1.76 -23.67 5.92
CA GLY A 31 -3.13 -23.33 5.54
C GLY A 31 -3.69 -22.07 6.22
N ASN A 32 -2.83 -21.19 6.75
CA ASN A 32 -3.21 -19.88 7.31
C ASN A 32 -2.98 -18.69 6.36
N PHE A 33 -2.57 -18.92 5.11
CA PHE A 33 -2.25 -17.91 4.09
C PHE A 33 -0.93 -17.13 4.31
N PHE A 34 -0.11 -17.52 5.29
CA PHE A 34 1.19 -16.89 5.55
C PHE A 34 2.29 -17.90 5.36
N VAL A 35 3.27 -17.56 4.51
CA VAL A 35 4.46 -18.40 4.35
C VAL A 35 5.34 -18.21 5.59
N GLU A 36 5.40 -19.25 6.41
CA GLU A 36 6.19 -19.29 7.65
C GLU A 36 7.48 -20.11 7.47
N GLU A 37 8.32 -20.15 8.51
CA GLU A 37 9.56 -20.94 8.48
C GLU A 37 9.24 -22.43 8.20
N GLU A 38 9.96 -23.05 7.26
CA GLU A 38 9.76 -24.43 6.73
C GLU A 38 8.71 -24.60 5.62
N GLU A 39 7.88 -23.60 5.34
CA GLU A 39 6.92 -23.60 4.23
C GLU A 39 7.54 -23.00 2.96
N GLU A 40 7.09 -23.45 1.78
CA GLU A 40 7.48 -22.85 0.49
C GLU A 40 6.34 -22.04 -0.12
N CYS A 41 5.11 -22.27 0.33
CA CYS A 41 3.91 -21.59 -0.10
C CYS A 41 2.77 -21.87 0.89
N ASP A 42 1.80 -20.97 0.99
CA ASP A 42 0.55 -21.21 1.72
C ASP A 42 -0.60 -20.53 0.97
N CYS A 43 -1.54 -21.34 0.45
CA CYS A 43 -2.73 -20.89 -0.26
C CYS A 43 -4.02 -21.02 0.55
N GLY A 44 -3.90 -21.27 1.86
CA GLY A 44 -5.01 -21.55 2.76
C GLY A 44 -5.36 -23.04 2.85
N GLN A 45 -6.48 -23.32 3.51
CA GLN A 45 -6.96 -24.69 3.70
C GLN A 45 -7.28 -25.40 2.37
N PRO A 46 -7.17 -26.74 2.30
CA PRO A 46 -7.43 -27.50 1.07
C PRO A 46 -8.79 -27.24 0.41
N GLU A 47 -9.80 -26.90 1.18
CA GLU A 47 -11.15 -26.61 0.67
C GLU A 47 -11.25 -25.26 -0.07
N TYR A 48 -10.32 -24.34 0.18
CA TYR A 48 -10.34 -22.96 -0.35
C TYR A 48 -9.13 -22.61 -1.21
N CYS A 49 -8.10 -23.47 -1.23
CA CYS A 49 -6.93 -23.25 -2.07
C CYS A 49 -7.28 -23.44 -3.55
N LEU A 50 -7.12 -22.37 -4.32
CA LEU A 50 -7.31 -22.35 -5.79
C LEU A 50 -5.97 -22.35 -6.55
N SER A 51 -4.84 -22.42 -5.85
CA SER A 51 -3.51 -22.38 -6.46
C SER A 51 -3.19 -23.71 -7.15
N ASN A 52 -2.72 -23.63 -8.39
CA ASN A 52 -2.17 -24.78 -9.11
C ASN A 52 -0.67 -24.98 -8.82
N CYS A 53 -0.09 -24.15 -7.96
CA CYS A 53 1.34 -24.07 -7.72
C CYS A 53 1.74 -24.59 -6.33
N CYS A 54 0.78 -24.62 -5.39
CA CYS A 54 0.99 -25.00 -4.00
C CYS A 54 0.14 -26.21 -3.62
N ASP A 55 0.72 -27.17 -2.91
CA ASP A 55 -0.02 -28.23 -2.23
C ASP A 55 -0.54 -27.73 -0.87
N PRO A 56 -1.86 -27.54 -0.70
CA PRO A 56 -2.43 -27.00 0.54
C PRO A 56 -2.35 -27.95 1.73
N THR A 57 -1.96 -29.21 1.53
CA THR A 57 -1.79 -30.19 2.61
C THR A 57 -0.39 -30.15 3.19
N THR A 58 0.60 -29.81 2.36
CA THR A 58 2.02 -29.87 2.72
C THR A 58 2.70 -28.51 2.76
N CYS A 59 2.08 -27.45 2.21
CA CYS A 59 2.64 -26.11 2.06
C CYS A 59 3.98 -26.12 1.32
N LYS A 60 4.03 -26.98 0.30
CA LYS A 60 5.15 -27.17 -0.61
C LYS A 60 4.75 -26.86 -2.05
N LEU A 61 5.71 -26.38 -2.81
CA LEU A 61 5.51 -26.16 -4.24
C LEU A 61 5.32 -27.51 -4.94
N TYR A 62 4.45 -27.53 -5.96
CA TYR A 62 4.44 -28.68 -6.87
C TYR A 62 5.75 -28.75 -7.66
N SER A 63 6.12 -29.95 -8.14
CA SER A 63 7.44 -30.23 -8.71
C SER A 63 7.90 -29.36 -9.88
N ASN A 64 6.99 -28.65 -10.56
CA ASN A 64 7.26 -27.77 -11.70
C ASN A 64 7.05 -26.28 -11.39
N ALA A 65 6.77 -25.93 -10.13
CA ALA A 65 6.58 -24.56 -9.69
C ALA A 65 7.89 -24.00 -9.12
N THR A 66 8.16 -22.72 -9.39
CA THR A 66 9.24 -21.95 -8.76
C THR A 66 8.71 -20.85 -7.83
N CYS A 67 7.41 -20.62 -7.86
CA CYS A 67 6.69 -19.67 -7.02
C CYS A 67 5.23 -20.12 -6.91
N ALA A 68 4.49 -19.60 -5.94
CA ALA A 68 3.07 -19.88 -5.80
C ALA A 68 2.23 -18.71 -5.26
N THR A 69 2.88 -17.60 -4.92
CA THR A 69 2.25 -16.41 -4.36
C THR A 69 3.00 -15.15 -4.80
N GLY A 70 2.55 -13.97 -4.37
CA GLY A 70 3.15 -12.69 -4.71
C GLY A 70 2.81 -12.19 -6.12
N SER A 71 2.91 -10.88 -6.32
CA SER A 71 2.54 -10.23 -7.58
C SER A 71 3.52 -10.49 -8.73
N CYS A 72 4.74 -10.95 -8.40
CA CYS A 72 5.74 -11.38 -9.38
C CYS A 72 5.71 -12.87 -9.67
N CYS A 73 4.72 -13.63 -9.18
CA CYS A 73 4.47 -14.98 -9.66
C CYS A 73 3.38 -14.99 -10.74
N ASP A 74 3.66 -15.69 -11.84
CA ASP A 74 2.64 -16.05 -12.81
C ASP A 74 1.92 -17.32 -12.33
N LEU A 75 0.74 -17.16 -11.70
CA LEU A 75 0.00 -18.26 -11.08
C LEU A 75 -0.61 -19.27 -12.06
N GLU A 76 -0.56 -18.99 -13.36
CA GLU A 76 -0.98 -19.95 -14.40
C GLU A 76 0.16 -20.91 -14.74
N THR A 77 1.38 -20.38 -14.84
CA THR A 77 2.59 -21.15 -15.18
C THR A 77 3.39 -21.60 -13.96
N CYS A 78 3.11 -21.03 -12.79
CA CYS A 78 3.85 -21.19 -11.53
C CYS A 78 5.33 -20.80 -11.65
N THR A 79 5.62 -19.78 -12.45
CA THR A 79 6.98 -19.27 -12.68
C THR A 79 7.10 -17.79 -12.37
N VAL A 80 8.28 -17.37 -11.94
CA VAL A 80 8.56 -15.95 -11.64
C VAL A 80 8.44 -15.14 -12.93
N ARG A 81 7.77 -14.00 -12.84
CA ARG A 81 7.58 -13.06 -13.94
C ARG A 81 8.93 -12.45 -14.35
N PRO A 82 9.14 -12.15 -15.64
CA PRO A 82 10.41 -11.64 -16.12
C PRO A 82 10.77 -10.27 -15.52
N ILE A 83 12.07 -9.95 -15.56
CA ILE A 83 12.58 -8.63 -15.18
C ILE A 83 11.80 -7.50 -15.87
N SER A 84 11.61 -6.40 -15.16
CA SER A 84 10.88 -5.22 -15.64
C SER A 84 9.37 -5.43 -15.84
N TYR A 85 8.80 -6.57 -15.43
CA TYR A 85 7.35 -6.73 -15.38
C TYR A 85 6.76 -5.85 -14.25
N PRO A 86 5.78 -4.98 -14.51
CA PRO A 86 5.20 -4.12 -13.48
C PRO A 86 4.39 -4.96 -12.47
N CYS A 87 4.74 -4.86 -11.18
CA CYS A 87 4.14 -5.68 -10.11
C CYS A 87 3.24 -4.91 -9.15
N ARG A 88 3.23 -3.58 -9.24
CA ARG A 88 2.32 -2.68 -8.51
C ARG A 88 1.89 -1.54 -9.42
N SER A 89 0.69 -1.04 -9.23
CA SER A 89 0.19 0.15 -9.93
C SER A 89 0.69 1.41 -9.24
N VAL A 90 1.12 2.40 -10.02
CA VAL A 90 1.48 3.73 -9.50
C VAL A 90 0.22 4.44 -9.03
N GLN A 91 0.17 4.77 -7.75
CA GLN A 91 -0.99 5.35 -7.08
C GLN A 91 -1.07 6.87 -7.28
N ASP A 92 0.07 7.56 -7.28
CA ASP A 92 0.17 8.99 -7.56
C ASP A 92 1.36 9.25 -8.50
N SER A 93 1.08 9.50 -9.78
CA SER A 93 2.12 9.72 -10.80
C SER A 93 3.11 10.86 -10.49
N GLN A 94 2.79 11.77 -9.56
CA GLN A 94 3.66 12.87 -9.19
C GLN A 94 4.62 12.51 -8.07
N CYS A 95 4.29 11.55 -7.21
CA CYS A 95 5.04 11.22 -6.00
C CYS A 95 5.44 9.75 -5.87
N ASP A 96 4.68 8.84 -6.46
CA ASP A 96 4.87 7.40 -6.39
C ASP A 96 5.73 6.89 -7.55
N LEU A 97 6.64 5.94 -7.29
CA LEU A 97 7.55 5.38 -8.29
C LEU A 97 7.06 3.98 -8.71
N PRO A 98 7.32 3.54 -9.95
CA PRO A 98 6.93 2.21 -10.37
C PRO A 98 7.92 1.14 -9.87
N GLU A 99 7.40 0.08 -9.25
CA GLU A 99 8.17 -1.15 -9.00
C GLU A 99 7.94 -2.19 -10.09
N THR A 100 9.02 -2.91 -10.40
CA THR A 100 9.01 -4.01 -11.36
C THR A 100 9.69 -5.24 -10.78
N CYS A 101 9.24 -6.41 -11.19
CA CYS A 101 9.88 -7.68 -10.86
C CYS A 101 11.35 -7.69 -11.26
N ASP A 102 12.19 -8.31 -10.43
CA ASP A 102 13.61 -8.50 -10.69
C ASP A 102 13.88 -9.71 -11.60
N GLY A 103 12.91 -10.62 -11.73
CA GLY A 103 13.02 -11.86 -12.50
C GLY A 103 13.42 -13.09 -11.68
N ASP A 104 13.72 -12.90 -10.39
CA ASP A 104 14.24 -13.94 -9.51
C ASP A 104 13.34 -14.18 -8.29
N SER A 105 12.64 -13.15 -7.80
CA SER A 105 11.72 -13.19 -6.65
C SER A 105 10.25 -13.23 -7.08
N GLU A 106 9.43 -14.00 -6.37
CA GLU A 106 7.97 -14.00 -6.54
C GLU A 106 7.29 -12.76 -5.93
N TRP A 107 8.02 -12.02 -5.10
CA TRP A 107 7.55 -10.81 -4.44
C TRP A 107 7.98 -9.56 -5.21
N CYS A 108 7.08 -8.59 -5.31
CA CYS A 108 7.45 -7.25 -5.79
C CYS A 108 8.49 -6.65 -4.84
N PRO A 109 9.46 -5.87 -5.34
CA PRO A 109 10.32 -5.07 -4.50
C PRO A 109 9.50 -4.17 -3.55
N VAL A 110 10.12 -3.75 -2.45
CA VAL A 110 9.50 -2.83 -1.49
C VAL A 110 9.03 -1.57 -2.22
N ASP A 111 7.81 -1.14 -1.90
CA ASP A 111 7.20 0.08 -2.44
C ASP A 111 8.11 1.31 -2.19
N THR A 112 8.43 2.04 -3.25
CA THR A 112 9.27 3.23 -3.20
C THR A 112 8.57 4.45 -3.79
N TYR A 113 8.92 5.61 -3.25
CA TYR A 113 8.37 6.87 -3.71
C TYR A 113 9.41 7.99 -3.66
N LYS A 114 9.09 9.11 -4.31
CA LYS A 114 9.93 10.32 -4.26
C LYS A 114 10.04 10.80 -2.81
N HIS A 115 11.23 11.26 -2.45
CA HIS A 115 11.49 11.75 -1.10
C HIS A 115 10.45 12.76 -0.61
N ASP A 116 10.08 12.63 0.66
CA ASP A 116 9.19 13.55 1.33
C ASP A 116 9.70 14.99 1.21
N GLY A 117 8.78 15.92 0.95
CA GLY A 117 9.10 17.33 0.68
C GLY A 117 9.42 17.64 -0.79
N THR A 118 9.41 16.66 -1.69
CA THR A 118 9.51 16.92 -3.13
C THR A 118 8.28 17.68 -3.61
N GLU A 119 8.45 18.81 -4.29
CA GLU A 119 7.33 19.56 -4.89
C GLU A 119 6.67 18.72 -5.98
N CYS A 120 5.35 18.53 -5.89
CA CYS A 120 4.61 17.59 -6.74
C CYS A 120 3.70 18.27 -7.77
N THR A 121 3.35 19.54 -7.57
CA THR A 121 2.46 20.29 -8.47
C THR A 121 2.88 21.75 -8.57
N ASN A 122 2.61 22.37 -9.73
CA ASN A 122 2.86 23.80 -9.97
C ASN A 122 1.57 24.64 -9.87
N ILE A 123 0.45 24.05 -9.46
CA ILE A 123 -0.88 24.72 -9.40
C ILE A 123 -1.06 25.43 -8.06
N GLU A 124 -0.65 24.79 -6.98
CA GLU A 124 -0.65 25.32 -5.61
C GLU A 124 0.53 24.73 -4.84
N GLN A 125 0.77 25.16 -3.60
CA GLN A 125 1.77 24.54 -2.75
C GLN A 125 1.38 23.08 -2.47
N GLY A 126 2.24 22.16 -2.90
CA GLY A 126 2.04 20.73 -2.71
C GLY A 126 3.35 19.98 -2.66
N TYR A 127 3.45 19.07 -1.69
CA TYR A 127 4.66 18.27 -1.49
C TYR A 127 4.32 16.79 -1.35
N CYS A 128 5.21 15.95 -1.86
CA CYS A 128 5.16 14.52 -1.64
C CYS A 128 5.33 14.23 -0.15
N TYR A 129 4.48 13.35 0.37
CA TYR A 129 4.66 12.73 1.67
C TYR A 129 4.04 11.34 1.60
N GLU A 130 4.82 10.31 1.94
CA GLU A 130 4.40 8.89 1.87
C GLU A 130 3.81 8.52 0.49
N GLY A 131 4.49 8.91 -0.58
CA GLY A 131 4.11 8.59 -1.97
C GLY A 131 2.90 9.34 -2.52
N LYS A 132 2.29 10.28 -1.77
CA LYS A 132 1.13 11.06 -2.23
C LYS A 132 1.44 12.55 -2.33
N CYS A 133 0.89 13.21 -3.34
CA CYS A 133 0.95 14.66 -3.46
C CYS A 133 -0.05 15.31 -2.50
N ASN A 134 0.46 15.91 -1.42
CA ASN A 134 -0.37 16.53 -0.39
C ASN A 134 -0.52 18.03 -0.65
N THR A 135 -1.77 18.48 -0.81
CA THR A 135 -2.13 19.90 -0.94
C THR A 135 -3.27 20.24 0.00
N HIS A 136 -3.47 21.53 0.30
CA HIS A 136 -4.63 21.95 1.09
C HIS A 136 -5.95 21.60 0.40
N SER A 137 -6.01 21.69 -0.93
CA SER A 137 -7.22 21.35 -1.68
C SER A 137 -7.49 19.84 -1.65
N SER A 138 -6.46 18.98 -1.77
CA SER A 138 -6.66 17.53 -1.68
C SER A 138 -7.15 17.10 -0.31
N GLN A 139 -6.69 17.75 0.76
CA GLN A 139 -7.24 17.54 2.11
C GLN A 139 -8.71 17.97 2.23
N CYS A 140 -9.08 19.14 1.68
CA CYS A 140 -10.48 19.58 1.66
C CYS A 140 -11.37 18.60 0.88
N GLN A 141 -10.88 18.08 -0.25
CA GLN A 141 -11.59 17.09 -1.07
C GLN A 141 -11.76 15.74 -0.36
N LEU A 142 -10.76 15.30 0.39
CA LEU A 142 -10.84 14.08 1.19
C LEU A 142 -11.95 14.17 2.26
N ILE A 143 -12.10 15.33 2.90
CA ILE A 143 -13.07 15.53 3.99
C ILE A 143 -14.46 15.86 3.44
N TRP A 144 -14.54 16.73 2.44
CA TRP A 144 -15.79 17.34 1.97
C TRP A 144 -16.23 16.85 0.60
N GLY A 145 -15.51 15.93 -0.03
CA GLY A 145 -15.84 15.35 -1.33
C GLY A 145 -15.36 16.18 -2.51
N VAL A 146 -14.79 15.49 -3.50
CA VAL A 146 -14.39 16.08 -4.79
C VAL A 146 -15.64 16.55 -5.55
N GLU A 147 -16.72 15.78 -5.46
CA GLU A 147 -18.00 16.03 -6.12
C GLU A 147 -18.67 17.33 -5.66
N ASN A 148 -18.34 17.80 -4.45
CA ASN A 148 -18.84 19.06 -3.89
C ASN A 148 -17.97 20.27 -4.27
N GLY A 149 -16.91 20.05 -5.07
CA GLY A 149 -16.00 21.12 -5.50
C GLY A 149 -15.18 21.70 -4.34
N ALA A 150 -14.94 20.91 -3.30
CA ALA A 150 -14.16 21.33 -2.15
C ALA A 150 -12.73 21.72 -2.57
N LYS A 151 -12.24 22.83 -2.01
CA LYS A 151 -10.92 23.39 -2.28
C LYS A 151 -10.43 24.21 -1.11
N LYS A 152 -9.13 24.53 -1.08
CA LYS A 152 -8.59 25.42 -0.05
C LYS A 152 -9.29 26.79 -0.06
N SER A 153 -9.37 27.40 1.11
CA SER A 153 -9.84 28.79 1.23
C SER A 153 -8.76 29.78 0.79
N ASP A 154 -9.11 31.06 0.72
CA ASP A 154 -8.14 32.14 0.54
C ASP A 154 -7.14 32.17 1.71
N ASP A 155 -5.88 32.52 1.42
CA ASP A 155 -4.81 32.59 2.42
C ASP A 155 -5.13 33.58 3.56
N LEU A 156 -5.98 34.59 3.31
CA LEU A 156 -6.49 35.51 4.34
C LEU A 156 -7.29 34.77 5.41
N CYS A 157 -8.07 33.74 5.07
CA CYS A 157 -8.85 32.98 6.05
C CYS A 157 -7.93 32.27 7.05
N TYR A 158 -6.83 31.69 6.58
CA TYR A 158 -5.86 31.03 7.46
C TYR A 158 -5.17 32.04 8.38
N LYS A 159 -4.83 33.23 7.87
CA LYS A 159 -4.22 34.31 8.65
C LYS A 159 -5.15 34.81 9.75
N ASP A 160 -6.41 35.08 9.40
CA ASP A 160 -7.40 35.59 10.35
C ASP A 160 -7.72 34.54 11.42
N SER A 161 -7.95 33.29 11.03
CA SER A 161 -8.22 32.18 11.94
C SER A 161 -7.07 31.90 12.91
N ASN A 162 -5.82 31.85 12.44
CA ASN A 162 -4.66 31.54 13.29
C ASN A 162 -4.29 32.68 14.26
N ASN A 163 -4.73 33.91 14.00
CA ASN A 163 -4.53 35.05 14.91
C ASN A 163 -5.59 35.11 16.02
N LEU A 164 -6.70 34.36 15.91
CA LEU A 164 -7.73 34.25 16.93
C LEU A 164 -7.41 33.09 17.88
N ARG A 165 -6.38 33.25 18.73
CA ARG A 165 -5.85 32.23 19.68
C ARG A 165 -6.84 31.68 20.73
N GLN A 166 -8.15 31.90 20.60
CA GLN A 166 -9.19 31.40 21.51
C GLN A 166 -10.53 31.17 20.79
N ASN A 167 -10.55 30.39 19.71
CA ASN A 167 -11.82 29.97 19.11
C ASN A 167 -11.84 28.45 18.92
N LEU A 168 -12.99 27.82 19.17
CA LEU A 168 -13.18 26.35 19.11
C LEU A 168 -12.84 25.74 17.75
N ASN A 169 -12.67 26.57 16.71
CA ASN A 169 -12.48 26.17 15.32
C ASN A 169 -11.09 26.52 14.76
N SER A 170 -10.15 27.04 15.56
CA SER A 170 -8.83 27.47 15.05
C SER A 170 -7.76 27.35 16.13
N ASN A 171 -6.90 26.34 16.01
CA ASN A 171 -5.73 26.12 16.87
C ASN A 171 -4.57 25.58 16.00
N VAL A 172 -3.33 25.96 16.35
CA VAL A 172 -2.12 25.46 15.67
C VAL A 172 -1.63 24.16 16.32
N VAL A 173 -1.81 24.02 17.63
CA VAL A 173 -1.55 22.82 18.44
C VAL A 173 -2.56 22.84 19.59
N VAL A 174 -3.18 21.69 19.90
CA VAL A 174 -3.96 21.53 21.13
C VAL A 174 -3.05 20.79 22.13
N GLU A 175 -2.38 21.54 23.01
CA GLU A 175 -1.61 20.92 24.09
C GLU A 175 -2.58 20.19 25.02
N HIS A 176 -2.33 18.90 25.25
CA HIS A 176 -3.04 18.11 26.25
C HIS A 176 -2.16 18.11 27.50
N ASP A 177 -2.61 18.80 28.55
CA ASP A 177 -2.00 18.79 29.89
C ASP A 177 -2.13 17.41 30.59
#